data_AF-A0A7K5YJA1-F1
#
_entry.id   AF-A0A7K5YJA1-F1
#
_cell.length_a   1.000
_cell.length_b   1.000
_cell.length_c   1.000
_cell.angle_alpha   90.00
_cell.angle_beta   90.00
_cell.angle_gamma   90.00
#
_symmetry.space_group_name_H-M   'P 1'
#
loop_
_entity.id
_entity.type
_entity.pdbx_description
1 polymer ?
#
loop_
_entity_poly.entity_id
_entity_poly.type
_entity_poly.pdbx_seq_one_letter_code
_entity_poly.pdbx_strand_id
1 'polypeptide(L)'
;TCSVAKKELDDLERWKEEHRPGPIKLVPQRLGGKESEAQARTKQQMMLMQSKYQQKHKREKYVEAKKATEEAEILKKKAIQRENAERLEVKKRQQEMQRREMFLEDQYYKTTELLNRLDMGLPKSDSCQIANRGPESTAW
;
A
#
# COMPACT_ATOMS: atom_id res chain seq x y z
N THR A 1 67.47 37.17 -2.07
CA THR A 1 67.26 35.95 -1.26
C THR A 1 68.61 35.38 -0.87
N CYS A 2 68.94 35.37 0.43
CA CYS A 2 70.29 35.00 0.90
C CYS A 2 70.68 33.57 0.49
N SER A 3 71.84 33.44 -0.15
CA SER A 3 72.42 32.17 -0.64
C SER A 3 72.63 31.14 0.47
N VAL A 4 72.89 31.62 1.69
CA VAL A 4 73.14 30.79 2.88
C VAL A 4 71.91 29.95 3.27
N ALA A 5 70.72 30.54 3.26
CA ALA A 5 69.49 29.85 3.65
C ALA A 5 69.12 28.70 2.70
N LYS A 6 69.49 28.79 1.41
CA LYS A 6 69.28 27.70 0.44
C LYS A 6 70.23 26.53 0.72
N LYS A 7 71.49 26.83 1.03
CA LYS A 7 72.48 25.80 1.36
C LYS A 7 72.10 25.04 2.64
N GLU A 8 71.65 25.76 3.67
CA GLU A 8 71.21 25.13 4.91
C GLU A 8 70.00 24.20 4.72
N LEU A 9 69.07 24.56 3.83
CA LEU A 9 67.94 23.69 3.47
C LEU A 9 68.40 22.43 2.72
N ASP A 10 69.30 22.58 1.74
CA ASP A 10 69.85 21.43 1.00
C ASP A 10 70.67 20.52 1.91
N ASP A 11 71.44 21.08 2.86
CA ASP A 11 72.24 20.32 3.82
C ASP A 11 71.34 19.54 4.79
N LEU A 12 70.24 20.15 5.24
CA LEU A 12 69.23 19.50 6.07
C LEU A 12 68.54 18.35 5.33
N GLU A 13 68.22 18.52 4.05
CA GLU A 13 67.57 17.50 3.23
C GLU A 13 68.48 16.28 2.99
N ARG A 14 69.78 16.52 2.71
CA ARG A 14 70.77 15.44 2.61
C ARG A 14 70.95 14.68 3.93
N TRP A 15 71.00 15.40 5.05
CA TRP A 15 71.09 14.76 6.37
C TRP A 15 69.87 13.87 6.65
N LYS A 16 68.66 14.33 6.32
CA LYS A 16 67.42 13.55 6.48
C LYS A 16 67.38 12.29 5.63
N GLU A 17 67.90 12.33 4.40
CA GLU A 17 67.96 11.14 3.54
C GLU A 17 69.06 10.15 3.97
N GLU A 18 70.24 10.64 4.37
CA GLU A 18 71.29 9.77 4.93
C GLU A 18 70.84 9.07 6.22
N HIS A 19 70.04 9.77 7.04
CA HIS A 19 69.59 9.28 8.34
C HIS A 19 68.17 8.70 8.29
N ARG A 20 67.61 8.54 7.09
CA ARG A 20 66.28 7.97 6.92
C ARG A 20 66.31 6.51 7.39
N PRO A 21 65.51 6.13 8.39
CA PRO A 21 65.42 4.75 8.80
C PRO A 21 64.97 3.89 7.61
N GLY A 22 65.72 2.84 7.30
CA GLY A 22 65.34 1.89 6.25
C GLY A 22 64.03 1.17 6.57
N PRO A 23 63.47 0.41 5.60
CA PRO A 23 62.26 -0.38 5.82
C PRO A 23 62.40 -1.24 7.07
N ILE A 24 61.53 -1.01 8.04
CA ILE A 24 61.57 -1.68 9.34
C ILE A 24 61.17 -3.15 9.13
N LYS A 25 62.15 -4.05 9.14
CA LYS A 25 61.97 -5.51 9.03
C LYS A 25 61.68 -6.17 10.39
N LEU A 26 60.92 -5.50 11.26
CA LEU A 26 60.59 -6.07 12.57
C LEU A 26 59.62 -7.22 12.39
N VAL A 27 59.91 -8.33 13.06
CA VAL A 27 59.00 -9.48 13.12
C VAL A 27 57.73 -8.99 13.82
N PRO A 28 56.54 -9.22 13.24
CA PRO A 28 55.29 -8.80 13.87
C PRO A 28 55.21 -9.26 15.32
N GLN A 29 54.84 -8.35 16.22
CA GLN A 29 54.70 -8.62 17.64
C GLN A 29 53.77 -9.84 17.83
N ARG A 30 54.24 -10.85 18.58
CA ARG A 30 53.49 -12.09 18.82
C ARG A 30 52.79 -11.98 20.17
N LEU A 31 51.51 -12.36 20.23
CA LEU A 31 50.72 -12.37 21.46
C LEU A 31 50.77 -13.73 22.20
N GLY A 32 51.89 -14.46 22.03
CA GLY A 32 52.03 -15.86 22.45
C GLY A 32 51.53 -16.85 21.40
N GLY A 33 52.15 -18.04 21.33
CA GLY A 33 51.82 -19.04 20.31
C GLY A 33 52.33 -18.71 18.90
N LYS A 34 51.67 -19.26 17.86
CA LYS A 34 52.08 -19.14 16.45
C LYS A 34 51.46 -17.93 15.71
N GLU A 35 50.45 -17.28 16.27
CA GLU A 35 49.74 -16.16 15.64
C GLU A 35 50.45 -14.81 15.93
N SER A 36 50.45 -13.91 14.95
CA SER A 36 50.89 -12.52 15.17
C SER A 36 49.77 -11.64 15.74
N GLU A 37 50.13 -10.55 16.40
CA GLU A 37 49.18 -9.56 16.91
C GLU A 37 48.24 -9.05 15.82
N ALA A 38 48.77 -8.74 14.64
CA ALA A 38 47.99 -8.24 13.51
C ALA A 38 46.96 -9.27 13.03
N GLN A 39 47.31 -10.56 13.04
CA GLN A 39 46.38 -11.64 12.72
C GLN A 39 45.29 -11.76 13.78
N ALA A 40 45.65 -11.72 15.07
CA ALA A 40 44.69 -11.77 16.17
C ALA A 40 43.69 -10.61 16.11
N ARG A 41 44.17 -9.37 15.87
CA ARG A 41 43.33 -8.18 15.70
C ARG A 41 42.38 -8.32 14.52
N THR A 42 42.88 -8.76 13.37
CA THR A 42 42.05 -9.02 12.17
C THR A 42 40.96 -10.03 12.47
N LYS A 43 41.32 -11.14 13.12
CA LYS A 43 40.38 -12.21 13.49
C LYS A 43 39.29 -11.72 14.44
N GLN A 44 39.66 -10.95 15.47
CA GLN A 44 38.70 -10.32 16.39
C GLN A 44 37.76 -9.36 15.66
N GLN A 45 38.29 -8.52 14.77
CA GLN A 45 37.49 -7.59 13.98
C GLN A 45 36.48 -8.31 13.08
N MET A 46 36.91 -9.39 12.42
CA MET A 46 36.05 -10.23 11.58
C MET A 46 34.94 -10.90 12.40
N MET A 47 35.27 -11.47 13.56
CA MET A 47 34.28 -12.07 14.47
C MET A 47 33.25 -11.06 14.95
N LEU A 48 33.69 -9.86 15.35
CA LEU A 48 32.80 -8.80 15.79
C LEU A 48 31.82 -8.37 14.68
N MET A 49 32.32 -8.24 13.45
CA MET A 49 31.50 -7.90 12.29
C MET A 49 30.43 -8.97 12.01
N GLN A 50 30.82 -10.25 12.02
CA GLN A 50 29.88 -11.36 11.81
C GLN A 50 28.81 -11.41 12.89
N SER A 51 29.20 -11.24 14.16
CA SER A 51 28.27 -11.22 15.29
C SER A 51 27.25 -10.07 15.17
N LYS A 52 27.71 -8.86 14.83
CA LYS A 52 26.83 -7.70 14.57
C LYS A 52 25.81 -8.00 13.47
N TYR A 53 26.25 -8.63 12.38
CA TYR A 53 25.37 -8.99 11.28
C TYR A 53 24.32 -10.02 11.70
N GLN A 54 24.73 -11.08 12.40
CA GLN A 54 23.81 -12.10 12.91
C GLN A 54 22.78 -11.51 13.88
N GLN A 55 23.21 -10.60 14.75
CA GLN A 55 22.31 -9.93 15.69
C GLN A 55 21.29 -9.06 14.95
N LYS A 56 21.73 -8.29 13.95
CA LYS A 56 20.84 -7.48 13.10
C LYS A 56 19.80 -8.35 12.41
N HIS A 57 20.23 -9.42 11.76
CA HIS A 57 19.33 -10.34 11.05
C HIS A 57 18.32 -11.02 12.00
N LYS A 58 18.73 -11.41 13.21
CA LYS A 58 17.80 -11.95 14.23
C LYS A 58 16.73 -10.93 14.62
N ARG A 59 17.11 -9.67 14.80
CA ARG A 59 16.17 -8.57 15.12
C ARG A 59 15.19 -8.33 13.98
N GLU A 60 15.69 -8.29 12.74
CA GLU A 60 14.86 -8.09 11.55
C GLU A 60 13.84 -9.22 11.39
N LYS A 61 14.26 -10.49 11.53
CA LYS A 61 13.33 -11.63 11.50
C LYS A 61 12.25 -11.56 12.56
N TYR A 62 12.59 -11.14 13.78
CA TYR A 62 11.61 -10.97 14.85
C TYR A 62 10.60 -9.86 14.53
N VAL A 63 11.08 -8.71 14.04
CA VAL A 63 10.22 -7.60 13.64
C VAL A 63 9.30 -8.00 12.48
N GLU A 64 9.83 -8.70 11.48
CA GLU A 64 9.07 -9.18 10.33
C GLU A 64 7.96 -10.14 10.76
N ALA A 65 8.28 -11.10 11.64
CA ALA A 65 7.28 -12.02 12.17
C ALA A 65 6.17 -11.28 12.92
N LYS A 66 6.52 -10.27 13.74
CA LYS A 66 5.53 -9.45 14.45
C LYS A 66 4.63 -8.69 13.48
N LYS A 67 5.20 -8.05 12.45
CA LYS A 67 4.44 -7.34 11.42
C LYS A 67 3.50 -8.28 10.67
N ALA A 68 3.97 -9.46 10.26
CA ALA A 68 3.15 -10.45 9.57
C ALA A 68 1.94 -10.88 10.41
N THR A 69 2.11 -11.02 11.74
CA THR A 69 0.98 -11.33 12.63
C THR A 69 -0.02 -10.17 12.72
N GLU A 70 0.45 -8.93 12.85
CA GLU A 70 -0.40 -7.74 12.89
C GLU A 70 -1.17 -7.55 11.58
N GLU A 71 -0.51 -7.74 10.43
CA GLU A 71 -1.13 -7.66 9.11
C GLU A 71 -2.19 -8.74 8.91
N ALA A 72 -1.93 -9.97 9.35
CA ALA A 72 -2.90 -11.05 9.29
C ALA A 72 -4.16 -10.74 10.12
N GLU A 73 -4.01 -10.14 11.30
CA GLU A 73 -5.16 -9.69 12.10
C GLU A 73 -5.95 -8.57 11.42
N ILE A 74 -5.26 -7.60 10.81
CA ILE A 74 -5.91 -6.52 10.05
C ILE A 74 -6.70 -7.09 8.88
N LEU A 75 -6.13 -8.05 8.14
CA LEU A 75 -6.81 -8.70 7.02
C LEU A 75 -8.06 -9.45 7.49
N LYS A 76 -8.00 -10.17 8.62
CA LYS A 76 -9.18 -10.82 9.22
C LYS A 76 -10.26 -9.80 9.57
N LYS A 77 -9.90 -8.71 10.24
CA LYS A 77 -10.85 -7.63 10.60
C LYS A 77 -11.48 -7.01 9.35
N LYS A 78 -10.69 -6.76 8.30
CA LYS A 78 -11.19 -6.24 7.02
C LYS A 78 -12.15 -7.22 6.33
N ALA A 79 -11.86 -8.52 6.36
CA ALA A 79 -12.76 -9.53 5.79
C ALA A 79 -14.12 -9.53 6.49
N ILE A 80 -14.11 -9.52 7.83
CA ILE A 80 -15.34 -9.44 8.64
C ILE A 80 -16.13 -8.16 8.33
N GLN A 81 -15.45 -7.02 8.17
CA GLN A 81 -16.13 -5.77 7.82
C GLN A 81 -16.78 -5.83 6.43
N ARG A 82 -16.09 -6.42 5.44
CA ARG A 82 -16.64 -6.59 4.09
C ARG A 82 -17.87 -7.50 4.10
N GLU A 83 -17.80 -8.64 4.77
CA GLU A 83 -18.92 -9.57 4.90
C GLU A 83 -20.13 -8.90 5.57
N ASN A 84 -19.90 -8.14 6.65
CA ASN A 84 -20.97 -7.39 7.31
C ASN A 84 -21.59 -6.32 6.41
N ALA A 85 -20.78 -5.61 5.62
CA ALA A 85 -21.25 -4.61 4.68
C ALA A 85 -22.09 -5.25 3.56
N GLU A 86 -21.64 -6.37 3.01
CA GLU A 86 -22.39 -7.14 1.99
C GLU A 86 -23.73 -7.62 2.54
N ARG A 87 -23.72 -8.24 3.74
CA ARG A 87 -24.95 -8.71 4.38
C ARG A 87 -25.95 -7.57 4.62
N LEU A 88 -25.46 -6.39 5.02
CA LEU A 88 -26.30 -5.22 5.21
C LEU A 88 -26.89 -4.73 3.89
N GLU A 89 -26.11 -4.76 2.81
CA GLU A 89 -26.52 -4.33 1.48
C GLU A 89 -27.58 -5.25 0.89
N VAL A 90 -27.40 -6.58 1.02
CA VAL A 90 -28.41 -7.58 0.65
C VAL A 90 -29.72 -7.34 1.40
N LYS A 91 -29.67 -7.08 2.71
CA LYS A 91 -30.87 -6.80 3.50
C LYS A 91 -31.59 -5.53 3.02
N LYS A 92 -30.85 -4.47 2.69
CA LYS A 92 -31.42 -3.24 2.12
C LYS A 92 -32.07 -3.50 0.76
N ARG A 93 -31.43 -4.27 -0.11
CA ARG A 93 -32.01 -4.65 -1.42
C ARG A 93 -33.31 -5.43 -1.25
N GLN A 94 -33.37 -6.37 -0.32
CA GLN A 94 -34.58 -7.14 -0.02
C GLN A 94 -35.73 -6.23 0.46
N GLN A 95 -35.45 -5.31 1.38
CA GLN A 95 -36.46 -4.36 1.85
C GLN A 95 -36.97 -3.44 0.74
N GLU A 96 -36.07 -2.96 -0.12
CA GLU A 96 -36.43 -2.12 -1.27
C GLU A 96 -37.25 -2.90 -2.30
N MET A 97 -36.94 -4.17 -2.53
CA MET A 97 -37.72 -5.06 -3.39
C MET A 97 -39.14 -5.23 -2.86
N GLN A 98 -39.30 -5.56 -1.58
CA GLN A 98 -40.62 -5.67 -0.94
C GLN A 98 -41.42 -4.37 -1.01
N ARG A 99 -40.77 -3.22 -0.80
CA ARG A 99 -41.39 -1.90 -0.94
C ARG A 99 -41.91 -1.67 -2.37
N ARG A 100 -41.14 -2.07 -3.38
CA ARG A 100 -41.53 -1.96 -4.80
C ARG A 100 -42.68 -2.90 -5.14
N GLU A 101 -42.62 -4.15 -4.69
CA GLU A 101 -43.68 -5.14 -4.93
C GLU A 101 -45.01 -4.67 -4.36
N MET A 102 -45.04 -4.22 -3.11
CA MET A 102 -46.25 -3.67 -2.48
C MET A 102 -46.79 -2.44 -3.23
N PHE A 103 -45.89 -1.56 -3.68
CA PHE A 103 -46.29 -0.40 -4.48
C PHE A 103 -46.90 -0.80 -5.83
N LEU A 104 -46.30 -1.79 -6.51
CA LEU A 104 -46.81 -2.30 -7.78
C LEU A 104 -48.16 -3.00 -7.62
N GLU A 105 -48.36 -3.74 -6.52
CA GLU A 105 -49.64 -4.39 -6.21
C GLU A 105 -50.75 -3.36 -5.96
N ASP A 106 -50.50 -2.32 -5.16
CA ASP A 106 -51.44 -1.21 -4.95
C ASP A 106 -51.75 -0.47 -6.26
N GLN A 107 -50.73 -0.20 -7.08
CA GLN A 107 -50.91 0.42 -8.38
C GLN A 107 -51.78 -0.44 -9.30
N TYR A 108 -51.51 -1.74 -9.35
CA TYR A 108 -52.30 -2.70 -10.13
C TYR A 108 -53.76 -2.69 -9.67
N TYR A 109 -54.01 -2.84 -8.37
CA TYR A 109 -55.35 -2.84 -7.79
C TYR A 109 -56.14 -1.57 -8.16
N LYS A 110 -55.54 -0.39 -7.97
CA LYS A 110 -56.15 0.91 -8.32
C LYS A 110 -56.42 1.03 -9.82
N THR A 111 -55.50 0.57 -10.66
CA THR A 111 -55.65 0.63 -12.12
C THR A 111 -56.80 -0.27 -12.57
N THR A 112 -56.86 -1.50 -12.05
CA THR A 112 -57.96 -2.44 -12.33
C THR A 112 -59.30 -1.91 -11.81
N GLU A 113 -59.34 -1.30 -10.64
CA GLU A 113 -60.55 -0.66 -10.10
C GLU A 113 -61.06 0.45 -11.02
N LEU A 114 -60.18 1.33 -11.50
CA LEU A 114 -60.52 2.39 -12.45
C LEU A 114 -61.06 1.82 -13.77
N LEU A 115 -60.42 0.79 -14.32
CA LEU A 115 -60.87 0.13 -15.55
C LEU A 115 -62.27 -0.48 -15.38
N ASN A 116 -62.52 -1.19 -14.27
CA ASN A 116 -63.83 -1.75 -13.97
C ASN A 116 -64.92 -0.68 -13.85
N ARG A 117 -64.61 0.50 -13.29
CA ARG A 117 -65.54 1.64 -13.25
C ARG A 117 -65.86 2.18 -14.65
N LEU A 118 -64.87 2.23 -15.54
CA LEU A 118 -65.08 2.66 -16.93
C LEU A 118 -65.95 1.66 -17.70
N ASP A 119 -65.71 0.36 -17.52
CA ASP A 119 -66.53 -0.70 -18.15
C ASP A 119 -67.99 -0.68 -17.68
N MET A 120 -68.23 -0.37 -16.39
CA MET A 120 -69.59 -0.25 -15.83
C MET A 120 -70.26 1.10 -16.11
N GLY A 121 -69.48 2.14 -16.43
CA GLY A 121 -69.95 3.49 -16.73
C GLY A 121 -70.24 3.76 -18.20
N LEU A 122 -69.95 2.80 -19.09
CA LEU A 122 -70.32 2.87 -20.50
C LEU A 122 -71.79 2.44 -20.65
N PRO A 123 -72.73 3.33 -21.06
CA PRO A 123 -73.93 2.84 -21.74
C PRO A 123 -73.43 2.06 -22.96
N LYS A 124 -74.04 0.90 -23.26
CA LYS A 124 -73.85 0.24 -24.56
C LYS A 124 -74.06 1.33 -25.61
N SER A 125 -72.96 1.78 -26.19
CA SER A 125 -72.96 2.85 -27.18
C SER A 125 -73.59 2.26 -28.43
N ASP A 126 -74.90 2.35 -28.51
CA ASP A 126 -75.63 2.23 -29.76
C ASP A 126 -75.05 3.30 -30.69
N SER A 127 -74.28 2.81 -31.66
CA SER A 127 -73.82 3.45 -32.88
C SER A 127 -74.32 4.90 -33.04
N CYS A 128 -73.60 5.86 -32.46
CA CYS A 128 -73.72 7.25 -32.88
C CYS A 128 -72.98 7.35 -34.20
N GLN A 129 -73.75 7.35 -35.29
CA GLN A 129 -73.25 7.52 -36.63
C GLN A 129 -72.31 8.73 -36.69
N ILE A 130 -71.06 8.48 -37.08
CA ILE A 130 -70.09 9.52 -37.41
C ILE A 130 -70.60 10.22 -38.67
N ALA A 131 -71.37 11.30 -38.47
CA ALA A 131 -71.67 12.24 -39.53
C ALA A 131 -70.42 13.07 -39.79
N ASN A 132 -69.76 12.79 -40.91
CA ASN A 132 -68.74 13.65 -41.50
C ASN A 132 -69.29 15.06 -41.73
N ARG A 133 -68.62 16.11 -41.20
CA ARG A 133 -68.28 17.40 -41.87
C ARG A 133 -68.01 18.54 -40.88
N GLY A 134 -66.92 19.27 -41.10
CA GLY A 134 -66.76 20.68 -40.65
C GLY A 134 -65.29 21.11 -40.56
N PRO A 135 -64.87 22.25 -41.16
CA PRO A 135 -63.51 22.44 -41.67
C PRO A 135 -62.48 22.90 -40.63
N GLU A 136 -61.23 22.63 -41.00
CA GLU A 136 -59.95 23.04 -40.41
C GLU A 136 -60.00 24.40 -39.69
N SER A 137 -59.57 24.43 -38.43
CA SER A 137 -59.36 25.67 -37.69
C SER A 137 -57.86 25.95 -37.55
N THR A 138 -57.49 27.02 -38.23
CA THR A 138 -56.19 27.69 -38.31
C THR A 138 -55.60 28.08 -36.96
N ALA A 139 -54.26 28.13 -36.98
CA ALA A 139 -53.28 28.43 -35.93
C ALA A 139 -53.54 29.66 -35.04
N TRP A 140 -53.01 29.56 -33.81
CA TRP A 140 -52.30 30.61 -33.08
C TRP A 140 -51.13 30.00 -32.32
#